data_AF-A0A7V1PVS7-F1
#
_entry.id   AF-A0A7V1PVS7-F1
#
_cell.length_a   1.000
_cell.length_b   1.000
_cell.length_c   1.000
_cell.angle_alpha   90.00
_cell.angle_beta   90.00
_cell.angle_gamma   90.00
#
_symmetry.space_group_name_H-M   'P 1'
#
loop_
_entity.id
_entity.type
_entity.pdbx_description
1 polymer ?
#
loop_
_entity_poly.entity_id
_entity_poly.type
_entity_poly.pdbx_seq_one_letter_code
_entity_poly.pdbx_strand_id
1 'polypeptide(L)'
;MKHAIIFSFILFAILSGCGNTNSAANEPLFEKIMEDHSKGYVYPDSGVFYKYNVNTVTETISSPLDTLTMLLHKGVNIKNGWYRRYLPGCSPPGAVYVTKTVYTVVFIIQVSKENALLIEHGFSKMEEPPHPITCGYNVTRFHLK
;
A
#
# COMPACT_ATOMS: atom_id res chain seq x y z
N MET A 1 45.13 -52.64 -46.53
CA MET A 1 45.00 -52.44 -45.06
C MET A 1 43.99 -51.31 -44.87
N LYS A 2 42.68 -51.63 -44.86
CA LYS A 2 41.79 -51.73 -43.68
C LYS A 2 41.97 -50.54 -42.72
N HIS A 3 40.93 -49.69 -42.63
CA HIS A 3 40.40 -48.88 -41.50
C HIS A 3 39.39 -47.88 -42.11
N ALA A 4 38.19 -47.60 -41.59
CA ALA A 4 37.45 -48.07 -40.43
C ALA A 4 35.95 -47.84 -40.69
N ILE A 5 35.14 -48.72 -40.11
CA ILE A 5 33.69 -48.77 -40.12
C ILE A 5 33.15 -47.89 -38.96
N ILE A 6 32.17 -47.04 -39.28
CA ILE A 6 30.90 -46.73 -38.58
C ILE A 6 30.93 -46.66 -37.03
N PHE A 7 30.43 -45.55 -36.45
CA PHE A 7 29.19 -45.57 -35.63
C PHE A 7 28.83 -44.15 -35.17
N SER A 8 27.76 -43.62 -35.77
CA SER A 8 26.99 -42.49 -35.28
C SER A 8 26.29 -42.90 -34.00
N PHE A 9 26.56 -42.21 -32.90
CA PHE A 9 25.87 -42.37 -31.63
C PHE A 9 25.24 -41.02 -31.28
N ILE A 10 24.02 -40.80 -31.77
CA ILE A 10 23.17 -39.68 -31.35
C ILE A 10 22.57 -40.09 -30.00
N LEU A 11 23.18 -39.61 -28.92
CA LEU A 11 22.65 -39.76 -27.57
C LEU A 11 21.67 -38.60 -27.31
N PHE A 12 20.39 -38.84 -27.57
CA PHE A 12 19.30 -37.93 -27.20
C PHE A 12 18.94 -38.19 -25.72
N ALA A 13 19.60 -37.48 -24.81
CA ALA A 13 19.28 -37.53 -23.39
C ALA A 13 18.20 -36.49 -23.06
N ILE A 14 17.06 -37.04 -22.65
CA ILE A 14 15.85 -36.36 -22.19
C ILE A 14 16.15 -35.70 -20.84
N LEU A 15 15.94 -34.39 -20.73
CA LEU A 15 15.68 -33.74 -19.45
C LEU A 15 14.41 -32.92 -19.58
N SER A 16 13.28 -33.63 -19.46
CA SER A 16 12.01 -33.08 -19.00
C SER A 16 12.17 -32.61 -17.56
N GLY A 17 12.76 -31.43 -17.39
CA GLY A 17 12.60 -30.64 -16.18
C GLY A 17 11.25 -29.96 -16.26
N CYS A 18 10.22 -30.55 -15.67
CA CYS A 18 9.08 -29.78 -15.19
C CYS A 18 9.64 -28.78 -14.19
N GLY A 19 9.93 -27.57 -14.68
CA GLY A 19 10.27 -26.44 -13.85
C GLY A 19 9.12 -26.25 -12.88
N ASN A 20 9.35 -26.68 -11.65
CA ASN A 20 8.52 -26.31 -10.52
C ASN A 20 8.57 -24.78 -10.48
N THR A 21 7.56 -24.12 -11.05
CA THR A 21 7.35 -22.70 -10.89
C THR A 21 6.95 -22.52 -9.43
N ASN A 22 7.95 -22.58 -8.55
CA ASN A 22 7.96 -21.75 -7.37
C ASN A 22 7.87 -20.33 -7.93
N SER A 23 6.66 -19.83 -8.17
CA SER A 23 6.43 -18.40 -8.14
C SER A 23 7.02 -17.98 -6.82
N ALA A 24 8.22 -17.40 -6.86
CA ALA A 24 8.76 -16.66 -5.74
C ALA A 24 7.62 -15.72 -5.36
N ALA A 25 6.97 -16.00 -4.24
CA ALA A 25 5.95 -15.11 -3.72
C ALA A 25 6.69 -13.80 -3.50
N ASN A 26 6.48 -12.83 -4.40
CA ASN A 26 7.13 -11.54 -4.29
C ASN A 26 6.79 -11.02 -2.89
N GLU A 27 7.82 -10.82 -2.07
CA GLU A 27 7.67 -10.25 -0.73
C GLU A 27 6.78 -8.99 -0.84
N PRO A 28 5.81 -8.80 0.08
CA PRO A 28 4.95 -7.63 0.02
C PRO A 28 5.79 -6.36 0.16
N LEU A 29 5.64 -5.46 -0.82
CA LEU A 29 6.38 -4.19 -0.90
C LEU A 29 6.10 -3.29 0.31
N PHE A 30 4.93 -3.43 0.92
CA PHE A 30 4.51 -2.67 2.09
C PHE A 30 4.34 -3.57 3.31
N GLU A 31 4.92 -3.16 4.43
CA GLU A 31 4.56 -3.63 5.77
C GLU A 31 3.25 -2.96 6.22
N LYS A 32 2.33 -3.73 6.79
CA LYS A 32 1.06 -3.21 7.35
C LYS A 32 1.18 -3.09 8.87
N ILE A 33 1.01 -1.88 9.38
CA ILE A 33 1.11 -1.57 10.81
C ILE A 33 -0.22 -0.95 11.25
N MET A 34 -0.83 -1.49 12.30
CA MET A 34 -2.01 -0.88 12.91
C MET A 34 -1.54 0.19 13.91
N GLU A 35 -1.97 1.43 13.70
CA GLU A 35 -1.60 2.56 14.54
C GLU A 35 -2.84 3.12 15.25
N ASP A 36 -2.69 3.43 16.54
CA ASP A 36 -3.70 4.15 17.31
C ASP A 36 -3.44 5.65 17.21
N HIS A 37 -4.27 6.37 16.46
CA HIS A 37 -4.14 7.82 16.30
C HIS A 37 -4.88 8.60 17.40
N SER A 38 -5.44 7.93 18.41
CA SER A 38 -6.22 8.56 19.50
C SER A 38 -5.40 9.43 20.46
N LYS A 39 -4.07 9.28 20.49
CA LYS A 39 -3.19 9.87 21.50
C LYS A 39 -2.10 10.74 20.89
N GLY A 40 -2.48 11.83 20.22
CA GLY A 40 -1.51 12.83 19.76
C GLY A 40 -0.47 12.26 18.79
N TYR A 41 -0.91 11.38 17.88
CA TYR A 41 -0.05 10.81 16.85
C TYR A 41 0.66 11.90 16.05
N VAL A 42 1.96 11.73 15.85
CA VAL A 42 2.81 12.65 15.09
C VAL A 42 3.18 11.98 13.78
N TYR A 43 2.76 12.59 12.67
CA TYR A 43 3.20 12.17 11.35
C TYR A 43 4.69 12.47 11.17
N PRO A 44 5.46 11.64 10.44
CA PRO A 44 6.88 11.91 10.21
C PRO A 44 7.11 13.23 9.45
N ASP A 45 7.98 14.11 9.95
CA ASP A 45 8.15 15.48 9.44
C ASP A 45 8.72 15.61 8.02
N SER A 46 9.25 14.53 7.45
CA SER A 46 9.98 14.58 6.16
C SER A 46 9.18 14.00 4.97
N GLY A 47 8.55 14.87 4.19
CA GLY A 47 7.98 14.49 2.89
C GLY A 47 6.88 15.43 2.43
N VAL A 48 6.29 15.09 1.29
CA VAL A 48 5.09 15.77 0.78
C VAL A 48 3.90 14.86 1.01
N PHE A 49 2.84 15.41 1.59
CA PHE A 49 1.61 14.69 1.90
C PHE A 49 0.55 14.95 0.86
N TYR A 50 -0.19 13.90 0.51
CA TYR A 50 -1.34 13.96 -0.37
C TYR A 50 -2.51 13.20 0.24
N LYS A 51 -3.73 13.72 0.08
CA LYS A 51 -4.97 13.08 0.51
C LYS A 51 -5.80 12.67 -0.70
N TYR A 52 -6.37 11.47 -0.67
CA TYR A 52 -7.31 11.04 -1.68
C TYR A 52 -8.62 11.84 -1.58
N ASN A 53 -9.07 12.37 -2.71
CA ASN A 53 -10.33 13.11 -2.82
C ASN A 53 -11.47 12.10 -2.89
N VAL A 54 -12.29 12.06 -1.84
CA VAL A 54 -13.55 11.30 -1.83
C VAL A 54 -14.69 12.21 -2.23
N ASN A 55 -15.55 11.75 -3.14
CA ASN A 55 -16.73 12.46 -3.64
C ASN A 55 -17.92 12.31 -2.69
N THR A 56 -17.99 11.22 -1.93
CA THR A 56 -19.04 10.99 -0.93
C THR A 56 -18.45 10.52 0.40
N VAL A 57 -19.17 10.79 1.50
CA VAL A 57 -18.73 10.36 2.85
C VAL A 57 -18.69 8.84 3.02
N THR A 58 -19.40 8.11 2.16
CA THR A 58 -19.48 6.64 2.12
C THR A 58 -18.53 6.02 1.08
N GLU A 59 -17.85 6.82 0.27
CA GLU A 59 -16.92 6.30 -0.72
C GLU A 59 -15.78 5.56 -0.03
N THR A 60 -15.55 4.31 -0.42
CA THR A 60 -14.47 3.49 0.11
C THR A 60 -13.48 3.11 -0.96
N ILE A 61 -12.20 3.18 -0.63
CA ILE A 61 -11.15 2.57 -1.44
C ILE A 61 -11.14 1.08 -1.14
N SER A 62 -11.50 0.28 -2.15
CA SER A 62 -11.68 -1.18 -2.02
C SER A 62 -10.39 -1.88 -1.64
N SER A 63 -9.25 -1.42 -2.16
CA SER A 63 -7.93 -1.96 -1.84
C SER A 63 -6.86 -0.86 -1.80
N PRO A 64 -6.58 -0.29 -0.62
CA PRO A 64 -5.53 0.72 -0.45
C PRO A 64 -4.15 0.19 -0.86
N LEU A 65 -3.87 -1.08 -0.58
CA LEU A 65 -2.58 -1.71 -0.94
C LEU A 65 -2.38 -1.79 -2.45
N ASP A 66 -3.42 -2.15 -3.21
CA ASP A 66 -3.32 -2.23 -4.67
C ASP A 66 -3.15 -0.84 -5.27
N THR A 67 -3.80 0.19 -4.70
CA THR A 67 -3.59 1.58 -5.10
C THR A 67 -2.14 2.01 -4.86
N LEU A 68 -1.56 1.74 -3.69
CA LEU A 68 -0.16 2.07 -3.39
C LEU A 68 0.80 1.32 -4.32
N THR A 69 0.55 0.03 -4.57
CA THR A 69 1.38 -0.81 -5.44
C THR A 69 1.34 -0.31 -6.89
N MET A 70 0.16 0.04 -7.40
CA MET A 70 -0.01 0.63 -8.73
C MET A 70 0.76 1.95 -8.84
N LEU A 71 0.63 2.85 -7.86
CA LEU A 71 1.33 4.15 -7.87
C LEU A 71 2.85 3.96 -7.84
N LEU A 72 3.35 3.00 -7.05
CA LEU A 72 4.77 2.66 -7.00
C LEU A 72 5.27 2.15 -8.36
N HIS A 73 4.50 1.26 -9.03
CA HIS A 73 4.82 0.80 -10.39
C HIS A 73 4.78 1.92 -11.45
N LYS A 74 4.00 2.98 -11.21
CA LYS A 74 4.00 4.20 -12.04
C LYS A 74 5.14 5.17 -11.72
N GLY A 75 6.05 4.80 -10.82
CA GLY A 75 7.23 5.59 -10.46
C GLY A 75 6.99 6.62 -9.35
N VAL A 76 5.88 6.52 -8.62
CA VAL A 76 5.66 7.36 -7.42
C VAL A 76 6.50 6.81 -6.26
N ASN A 77 7.43 7.61 -5.77
CA ASN A 77 8.28 7.26 -4.63
C ASN A 77 7.54 7.45 -3.29
N ILE A 78 6.73 6.45 -2.93
CA ILE A 78 5.92 6.40 -1.71
C ILE A 78 6.77 5.97 -0.53
N LYS A 79 6.75 6.74 0.56
CA LYS A 79 7.36 6.34 1.84
C LYS A 79 6.36 5.63 2.74
N ASN A 80 5.16 6.21 2.85
CA ASN A 80 4.11 5.75 3.75
C ASN A 80 2.72 5.98 3.14
N GLY A 81 1.75 5.15 3.52
CA GLY A 81 0.33 5.39 3.30
C GLY A 81 -0.46 5.15 4.58
N TRP A 82 -1.48 5.96 4.86
CA TRP A 82 -2.37 5.81 6.00
C TRP A 82 -3.80 5.68 5.50
N TYR A 83 -4.46 4.58 5.85
CA TYR A 83 -5.83 4.34 5.45
C TYR A 83 -6.73 4.09 6.67
N ARG A 84 -7.89 4.74 6.63
CA ARG A 84 -9.01 4.47 7.52
C ARG A 84 -10.29 4.43 6.70
N ARG A 85 -11.01 3.31 6.80
CA ARG A 85 -12.36 3.18 6.25
C ARG A 85 -13.32 4.11 6.99
N TYR A 86 -14.43 4.44 6.35
CA TYR A 86 -15.59 5.06 6.98
C TYR A 86 -15.96 4.32 8.28
N LEU A 87 -16.21 5.09 9.35
CA LEU A 87 -16.70 4.58 10.63
C LEU A 87 -17.95 5.38 11.04
N PRO A 88 -19.10 4.73 11.30
CA PRO A 88 -20.33 5.40 11.71
C PRO A 88 -20.36 5.81 13.19
N GLY A 89 -19.22 5.87 13.87
CA GLY A 89 -19.15 6.26 15.28
C GLY A 89 -17.76 6.52 15.80
N CYS A 90 -17.70 7.27 16.90
CA CYS A 90 -16.50 7.50 17.70
C CYS A 90 -16.67 6.91 19.10
N SER A 91 -15.60 6.31 19.65
CA SER A 91 -15.49 6.10 21.09
C SER A 91 -14.31 6.92 21.61
N PRO A 92 -14.53 8.13 22.16
CA PRO A 92 -13.47 8.88 22.82
C PRO A 92 -12.86 8.06 23.98
N PRO A 93 -11.57 8.27 24.32
CA PRO A 93 -10.98 7.64 25.49
C PRO A 93 -11.80 7.93 26.76
N GLY A 94 -12.22 6.88 27.47
CA GLY A 94 -13.04 6.98 28.69
C GLY A 94 -14.55 7.05 28.46
N ALA A 95 -15.03 7.01 27.20
CA ALA A 95 -16.46 7.01 26.91
C ALA A 95 -17.10 5.62 27.12
N VAL A 96 -18.26 5.58 27.78
CA VAL A 96 -19.10 4.38 27.95
C VAL A 96 -20.02 4.17 26.73
N TYR A 97 -20.18 5.20 25.89
CA TYR A 97 -21.08 5.21 24.73
C TYR A 97 -20.36 5.66 23.46
N VAL A 98 -20.70 5.02 22.33
CA VAL A 98 -20.25 5.43 21.00
C VAL A 98 -21.10 6.60 20.52
N THR A 99 -20.49 7.74 20.27
CA THR A 99 -21.20 8.87 19.63
C THR A 99 -21.32 8.59 18.14
N LYS A 100 -22.54 8.72 17.58
CA LYS A 100 -22.77 8.65 16.13
C LYS A 100 -22.22 9.90 15.45
N THR A 101 -20.91 9.90 15.21
CA THR A 101 -20.23 10.94 14.45
C THR A 101 -19.80 10.34 13.11
N VAL A 102 -20.11 11.05 12.03
CA VAL A 102 -19.76 10.65 10.67
C VAL A 102 -18.30 11.00 10.44
N TYR A 103 -17.44 9.98 10.34
CA TYR A 103 -16.05 10.16 9.92
C TYR A 103 -15.88 9.68 8.49
N THR A 104 -15.46 10.59 7.63
CA THR A 104 -15.14 10.26 6.24
C THR A 104 -13.95 9.32 6.15
N VAL A 105 -13.86 8.61 5.03
CA VAL A 105 -12.65 7.87 4.66
C VAL A 105 -11.45 8.81 4.69
N VAL A 106 -10.34 8.27 5.18
CA VAL A 106 -9.04 8.92 5.13
C VAL A 106 -8.11 8.00 4.36
N PHE A 107 -7.52 8.54 3.30
CA PHE A 107 -6.39 7.91 2.65
C PHE A 107 -5.35 8.97 2.35
N ILE A 108 -4.23 8.89 3.07
CA ILE A 108 -3.13 9.84 2.98
C ILE A 108 -1.91 9.08 2.53
N ILE A 109 -1.10 9.69 1.68
CA ILE A 109 0.18 9.15 1.25
C ILE A 109 1.27 10.20 1.49
N GLN A 110 2.44 9.73 1.90
CA GLN A 110 3.65 10.53 2.03
C GLN A 110 4.63 10.09 0.96
N VAL A 111 5.12 11.05 0.19
CA VAL A 111 6.13 10.87 -0.85
C VAL A 111 7.38 11.69 -0.55
N SER A 112 8.51 11.34 -1.18
CA SER A 112 9.78 12.05 -0.98
C SER A 112 9.83 13.45 -1.59
N LYS A 113 9.07 13.67 -2.68
CA LYS A 113 8.98 14.95 -3.41
C LYS A 113 7.61 15.07 -4.06
N GLU A 114 7.23 16.29 -4.44
CA GLU A 114 5.99 16.53 -5.17
C GLU A 114 5.90 15.65 -6.43
N ASN A 115 4.70 15.15 -6.70
CA ASN A 115 4.45 14.27 -7.83
C ASN A 115 3.06 14.54 -8.44
N ALA A 116 3.05 15.04 -9.68
CA ALA A 116 1.81 15.37 -10.39
C ALA A 116 0.93 14.15 -10.69
N LEU A 117 1.50 12.94 -10.79
CA LEU A 117 0.73 11.70 -11.01
C LEU A 117 -0.28 11.48 -9.88
N LEU A 118 0.00 11.94 -8.67
CA LEU A 118 -0.95 11.83 -7.56
C LEU A 118 -2.20 12.66 -7.81
N ILE A 119 -2.05 13.85 -8.39
CA ILE A 119 -3.18 14.72 -8.73
C ILE A 119 -4.04 14.07 -9.81
N GLU A 120 -3.40 13.50 -10.84
CA GLU A 120 -4.09 12.75 -11.90
C GLU A 120 -4.86 11.52 -11.38
N HIS A 121 -4.45 10.95 -10.25
CA HIS A 121 -5.09 9.79 -9.61
C HIS A 121 -6.02 10.19 -8.46
N GLY A 122 -6.52 11.43 -8.47
CA GLY A 122 -7.55 11.88 -7.54
C GLY A 122 -7.03 12.23 -6.15
N PHE A 123 -5.74 12.51 -5.98
CA PHE A 123 -5.21 13.05 -4.74
C PHE A 123 -5.05 14.57 -4.81
N SER A 124 -5.15 15.24 -3.66
CA SER A 124 -4.80 16.64 -3.49
C SER A 124 -3.60 16.76 -2.57
N LYS A 125 -2.64 17.63 -2.92
CA LYS A 125 -1.53 17.96 -2.03
C LYS A 125 -2.07 18.59 -0.74
N MET A 126 -1.48 18.24 0.39
CA MET A 126 -1.78 18.81 1.69
C MET A 126 -0.69 19.80 2.07
N GLU A 127 -1.09 20.94 2.65
CA GLU A 127 -0.13 21.84 3.30
C GLU A 127 0.44 21.19 4.56
N GLU A 128 -0.43 20.58 5.36
CA GLU A 128 -0.08 19.81 6.55
C GLU A 128 -0.91 18.52 6.64
N PRO A 129 -0.36 17.40 7.15
CA PRO A 129 -1.15 16.21 7.44
C PRO A 129 -2.21 16.54 8.51
N PRO A 130 -3.36 15.85 8.50
CA PRO A 130 -4.44 16.20 9.42
C PRO A 130 -4.00 15.89 10.85
N HIS A 131 -4.24 16.83 11.76
CA HIS A 131 -4.04 16.55 13.17
C HIS A 131 -4.95 15.41 13.61
N PRO A 132 -4.46 14.48 14.45
CA PRO A 132 -5.30 13.44 15.00
C PRO A 132 -6.45 14.09 15.77
N ILE A 133 -7.67 13.83 15.32
CA ILE A 133 -8.86 14.32 16.02
C ILE A 133 -9.01 13.46 17.28
N THR A 134 -9.42 14.07 18.39
CA THR A 134 -9.62 13.47 19.74
C THR A 134 -10.54 12.24 19.81
N CYS A 135 -11.12 11.87 18.68
CA CYS A 135 -11.81 10.61 18.51
C CYS A 135 -10.81 9.48 18.29
N GLY A 136 -10.80 8.46 19.15
CA GLY A 136 -9.86 7.37 18.97
C GLY A 136 -10.17 6.55 17.71
N TYR A 137 -9.29 6.61 16.72
CA TYR A 137 -9.40 5.78 15.53
C TYR A 137 -8.08 5.07 15.23
N ASN A 138 -8.22 3.77 14.95
CA ASN A 138 -7.14 2.96 14.43
C ASN A 138 -6.98 3.22 12.93
N VAL A 139 -5.74 3.37 12.48
CA VAL A 139 -5.36 3.60 11.10
C VAL A 139 -4.43 2.48 10.68
N THR A 140 -4.62 1.95 9.46
CA THR A 140 -3.62 1.06 8.88
C THR A 140 -2.57 1.91 8.19
N ARG A 141 -1.34 1.91 8.71
CA ARG A 141 -0.16 2.43 8.02
C ARG A 141 0.44 1.34 7.12
N PHE A 142 0.73 1.71 5.89
CA PHE A 142 1.49 0.94 4.92
C PHE A 142 2.87 1.57 4.82
N HIS A 143 3.89 0.89 5.31
CA HIS A 143 5.27 1.35 5.26
C HIS A 143 6.01 0.64 4.15
N LEU A 144 6.65 1.37 3.23
CA LEU A 144 7.50 0.73 2.22
C LEU A 144 8.69 0.07 2.92
N LYS A 145 8.91 -1.23 2.66
CA LYS A 145 10.05 -1.99 3.21
C LYS A 145 11.38 -1.55 2.60
#